data_AF-A0A3P6R2E9-F1
#
_entry.id   AF-A0A3P6R2E9-F1
#
_cell.length_a   1.000
_cell.length_b   1.000
_cell.length_c   1.000
_cell.angle_alpha   90.00
_cell.angle_beta   90.00
_cell.angle_gamma   90.00
#
_symmetry.space_group_name_H-M   'P 1'
#
loop_
_entity.id
_entity.type
_entity.pdbx_description
1 polymer ?
#
loop_
_entity_poly.entity_id
_entity_poly.type
_entity_poly.pdbx_seq_one_letter_code
_entity_poly.pdbx_strand_id
1 'polypeptide(L)'
;MQKHLALTGEDYTKNPLILYFYGIAVVSHAISYIVILISAHFMMSTLKQKQGTMSLDTFVANEALVHAIFADAFLPLIFALPLAANAVLSTFYENSLPELSRVWQEFFPAYCISLVPLLSPMISMFFIKAYKDLMLSFVTFRFLRKDKKKAEEDRKAREEAN
;
A
#
# COMPACT_ATOMS: atom_id res chain seq x y z
N MET A 1 34.09 -9.22 38.25
CA MET A 1 33.10 -10.11 37.59
C MET A 1 32.51 -9.34 36.41
N GLN A 2 33.11 -9.46 35.23
CA GLN A 2 32.65 -8.78 34.01
C GLN A 2 31.34 -9.42 33.56
N LYS A 3 30.24 -8.64 33.59
CA LYS A 3 28.99 -9.03 32.94
C LYS A 3 29.14 -8.73 31.45
N HIS A 4 29.49 -9.76 30.66
CA HIS A 4 29.35 -9.69 29.21
C HIS A 4 27.86 -9.63 28.88
N LEU A 5 27.37 -8.45 28.46
CA LEU A 5 26.11 -8.39 27.71
C LEU A 5 26.36 -9.10 26.39
N ALA A 6 25.76 -10.27 26.21
CA ALA A 6 25.71 -10.90 24.91
C ALA A 6 24.88 -9.98 23.98
N LEU A 7 25.56 -9.23 23.11
CA LEU A 7 24.92 -8.40 22.08
C LEU A 7 24.05 -9.22 21.12
N THR A 8 24.25 -10.54 21.13
CA THR A 8 23.58 -11.55 20.30
C THR A 8 22.95 -12.67 21.15
N GLY A 9 22.42 -12.35 22.33
CA GLY A 9 21.67 -13.29 23.16
C GLY A 9 20.17 -13.21 22.87
N GLU A 10 19.49 -14.35 22.82
CA GLU A 10 18.03 -14.57 22.63
C GLU A 10 17.12 -13.90 23.69
N ASP A 11 17.64 -12.96 24.48
CA ASP A 11 16.93 -12.22 25.51
C ASP A 11 16.40 -10.89 24.92
N TYR A 12 15.45 -11.01 23.99
CA TYR A 12 14.84 -9.89 23.26
C TYR A 12 14.18 -8.86 24.18
N THR A 13 13.77 -9.25 25.39
CA THR A 13 13.06 -8.40 26.35
C THR A 13 13.94 -7.42 27.13
N LYS A 14 15.28 -7.55 27.08
CA LYS A 14 16.20 -6.69 27.85
C LYS A 14 17.24 -5.96 27.02
N ASN A 15 17.16 -6.01 25.69
CA ASN A 15 18.14 -5.34 24.83
C ASN A 15 17.68 -3.89 24.56
N PRO A 16 18.30 -2.87 25.19
CA PRO A 16 17.91 -1.46 25.00
C PRO A 16 18.08 -0.99 23.54
N LEU A 17 18.89 -1.72 22.75
CA LEU A 17 19.07 -1.49 21.32
C LEU A 17 17.75 -1.62 20.55
N ILE A 18 16.90 -2.59 20.92
CA ILE A 18 15.63 -2.88 20.25
C ILE A 18 14.65 -1.71 20.43
N LEU A 19 14.53 -1.19 21.66
CA LEU A 19 13.73 -0.01 21.95
C LEU A 19 14.21 1.21 21.16
N TYR A 20 15.54 1.39 21.04
CA TYR A 20 16.14 2.48 20.29
C TYR A 20 15.83 2.39 18.79
N PHE A 21 15.91 1.18 18.21
CA PHE A 21 15.55 0.94 16.82
C PHE A 21 14.07 1.19 16.53
N TYR A 22 13.15 0.71 17.38
CA TYR A 22 11.72 1.00 17.24
C TYR A 22 11.42 2.49 17.43
N GLY A 23 12.09 3.16 18.36
CA GLY A 23 11.97 4.60 18.57
C GLY A 23 12.38 5.41 17.33
N ILE A 24 13.54 5.11 16.76
CA ILE A 24 13.99 5.74 15.51
C ILE A 24 13.02 5.46 14.36
N ALA A 25 12.49 4.23 14.26
CA ALA A 25 11.53 3.87 13.22
C ALA A 25 10.24 4.70 13.33
N VAL A 26 9.68 4.85 14.54
CA VAL A 26 8.48 5.66 14.76
C VAL A 26 8.72 7.13 14.42
N VAL A 27 9.85 7.70 14.86
CA VAL A 27 10.22 9.09 14.54
C VAL A 27 10.41 9.29 13.04
N SER A 28 11.08 8.35 12.37
CA SER A 28 11.27 8.37 10.92
C SER A 28 9.94 8.33 10.18
N HIS A 29 9.01 7.46 10.58
CA HIS A 29 7.67 7.40 10.01
C HIS A 29 6.86 8.69 10.23
N ALA A 30 6.96 9.30 11.42
CA ALA A 30 6.30 10.58 11.71
C ALA A 30 6.84 11.72 10.83
N ILE A 31 8.16 11.78 10.63
CA ILE A 31 8.78 12.77 9.72
C ILE A 31 8.33 12.53 8.28
N SER A 32 8.38 11.28 7.80
CA SER A 32 7.89 10.93 6.46
C SER A 32 6.44 11.34 6.27
N TYR A 33 5.58 11.16 7.26
CA TYR A 33 4.18 11.57 7.21
C TYR A 33 4.02 13.09 7.02
N ILE A 34 4.77 13.89 7.77
CA ILE A 34 4.74 15.36 7.65
C ILE A 34 5.18 15.78 6.25
N VAL A 35 6.26 15.19 5.73
CA VAL A 35 6.75 15.48 4.37
C VAL A 35 5.68 15.16 3.32
N ILE A 36 5.04 13.99 3.43
CA ILE A 36 3.98 13.57 2.51
C ILE A 36 2.81 14.56 2.54
N LEU A 37 2.36 14.99 3.72
CA LEU A 37 1.27 15.97 3.86
C LEU A 37 1.62 17.33 3.25
N ILE A 38 2.84 17.81 3.49
CA ILE A 38 3.32 19.07 2.91
C ILE A 38 3.35 18.96 1.39
N SER A 39 3.94 17.90 0.85
CA SER A 39 3.95 17.64 -0.59
C SER A 39 2.54 17.58 -1.18
N ALA A 40 1.57 16.97 -0.48
CA ALA A 40 0.18 16.91 -0.91
C ALA A 40 -0.46 18.28 -1.02
N HIS A 41 -0.25 19.10 -0.01
CA HIS A 41 -0.77 20.46 0.01
C HIS A 41 -0.20 21.28 -1.16
N PHE A 42 1.12 21.24 -1.37
CA PHE A 42 1.78 21.96 -2.47
C PHE A 42 1.32 21.46 -3.85
N MET A 43 1.23 20.15 -4.05
CA MET A 43 0.84 19.56 -5.33
C MET A 43 -0.62 19.89 -5.67
N MET A 44 -1.53 19.80 -4.70
CA MET A 44 -2.93 20.18 -4.87
C MET A 44 -3.10 21.69 -5.12
N SER A 45 -2.35 22.53 -4.40
CA SER A 45 -2.34 23.98 -4.62
C SER A 45 -1.86 24.34 -6.03
N THR A 46 -0.80 23.67 -6.50
CA THR A 46 -0.26 23.85 -7.86
C THR A 46 -1.26 23.41 -8.93
N LEU A 47 -1.96 22.30 -8.72
CA LEU A 47 -3.01 21.83 -9.63
C LEU A 47 -4.14 22.86 -9.73
N LYS A 48 -4.62 23.39 -8.60
CA LYS A 48 -5.66 24.43 -8.58
C LYS A 48 -5.21 25.70 -9.29
N GLN A 49 -3.96 26.12 -9.09
CA GLN A 49 -3.41 27.29 -9.78
C GLN A 49 -3.36 27.09 -11.31
N LYS A 50 -3.05 25.88 -11.77
CA LYS A 50 -3.00 25.52 -13.20
C LYS A 50 -4.36 25.14 -13.82
N GLN A 51 -5.43 25.16 -13.04
CA GLN A 51 -6.76 24.80 -13.53
C GLN A 51 -7.23 25.72 -14.66
N GLY A 52 -6.87 27.00 -14.64
CA GLY A 52 -7.26 27.96 -15.68
C GLY A 52 -6.65 27.69 -17.06
N THR A 53 -5.60 26.87 -17.14
CA THR A 53 -4.94 26.50 -18.41
C THR A 53 -5.13 25.03 -18.79
N MET A 54 -5.72 24.21 -17.93
CA MET A 54 -6.01 22.79 -18.18
C MET A 54 -7.48 22.54 -18.51
N SER A 55 -7.73 21.52 -19.34
CA SER A 55 -9.10 20.99 -19.48
C SER A 55 -9.55 20.32 -18.18
N LEU A 56 -10.86 20.35 -17.93
CA LEU A 56 -11.47 19.74 -16.74
C LEU A 56 -11.12 18.24 -16.62
N ASP A 57 -11.13 17.51 -17.73
CA ASP A 57 -10.78 16.08 -17.75
C ASP A 57 -9.32 15.83 -17.33
N THR A 58 -8.39 16.69 -17.78
CA THR A 58 -6.97 16.57 -17.41
C THR A 58 -6.75 16.91 -15.95
N PHE A 59 -7.47 17.92 -15.44
CA PHE A 59 -7.41 18.31 -14.03
C PHE A 59 -7.88 17.16 -13.12
N VAL A 60 -9.04 16.57 -13.42
CA VAL A 60 -9.59 15.45 -12.64
C VAL A 60 -8.69 14.22 -12.69
N ALA A 61 -8.09 13.93 -13.85
CA ALA A 61 -7.14 12.82 -13.98
C ALA A 61 -5.89 13.03 -13.13
N ASN A 62 -5.32 14.24 -13.14
CA ASN A 62 -4.18 14.59 -12.31
C ASN A 62 -4.52 14.58 -10.81
N GLU A 63 -5.68 15.12 -10.42
CA GLU A 63 -6.15 15.07 -9.03
C GLU A 63 -6.27 13.63 -8.53
N ALA A 64 -6.87 12.73 -9.32
CA ALA A 64 -6.98 11.32 -8.99
C ALA A 64 -5.60 10.63 -8.87
N LEU A 65 -4.66 10.95 -9.77
CA LEU A 65 -3.28 10.44 -9.71
C LEU A 65 -2.58 10.89 -8.43
N VAL A 66 -2.72 12.17 -8.09
CA VAL A 66 -2.16 12.74 -6.86
C VAL A 66 -2.71 12.01 -5.63
N HIS A 67 -4.03 11.81 -5.56
CA HIS A 67 -4.64 11.02 -4.48
C HIS A 67 -4.17 9.57 -4.45
N ALA A 68 -3.95 8.93 -5.61
CA ALA A 68 -3.44 7.56 -5.68
C ALA A 68 -2.02 7.46 -5.11
N ILE A 69 -1.12 8.37 -5.51
CA ILE A 69 0.27 8.42 -5.02
C ILE A 69 0.28 8.68 -3.52
N PHE A 70 -0.60 9.55 -3.02
CA PHE A 70 -0.72 9.77 -1.58
C PHE A 70 -1.25 8.54 -0.85
N ALA A 71 -2.32 7.92 -1.31
CA ALA A 71 -2.85 6.71 -0.70
C ALA A 71 -1.78 5.59 -0.65
N ASP A 72 -0.95 5.48 -1.68
CA ASP A 72 0.18 4.54 -1.72
C ASP A 72 1.28 4.89 -0.71
N ALA A 73 1.63 6.17 -0.59
CA ALA A 73 2.61 6.63 0.40
C ALA A 73 2.14 6.47 1.86
N PHE A 74 0.82 6.41 2.10
CA PHE A 74 0.24 6.19 3.43
C PHE A 74 0.21 4.70 3.84
N LEU A 75 0.25 3.75 2.89
CA LEU A 75 0.17 2.31 3.18
C LEU A 75 1.24 1.85 4.19
N PRO A 76 2.55 2.12 3.99
CA PRO A 76 3.57 1.72 4.94
C PRO A 76 3.33 2.30 6.34
N LEU A 77 2.76 3.50 6.41
CA LEU A 77 2.46 4.20 7.65
C LEU A 77 1.32 3.54 8.43
N ILE A 78 0.26 3.14 7.72
CA ILE A 78 -0.86 2.39 8.33
C ILE A 78 -0.36 1.07 8.90
N PHE A 79 0.54 0.37 8.22
CA PHE A 79 1.11 -0.90 8.70
C PHE A 79 2.20 -0.73 9.76
N ALA A 80 2.90 0.40 9.79
CA ALA A 80 3.90 0.68 10.82
C ALA A 80 3.29 0.79 12.24
N LEU A 81 2.07 1.29 12.35
CA LEU A 81 1.35 1.45 13.63
C LEU A 81 1.10 0.09 14.34
N PRO A 82 0.47 -0.91 13.68
CA PRO A 82 0.35 -2.25 14.24
C PRO A 82 1.70 -2.91 14.53
N LEU A 83 2.72 -2.69 13.70
CA LEU A 83 4.08 -3.19 13.97
C LEU A 83 4.66 -2.62 15.27
N ALA A 84 4.54 -1.30 15.45
CA ALA A 84 5.00 -0.63 16.65
C ALA A 84 4.22 -1.09 17.88
N ALA A 85 2.89 -1.24 17.78
CA ALA A 85 2.06 -1.77 18.85
C ALA A 85 2.46 -3.21 19.22
N ASN A 86 2.71 -4.06 18.22
CA ASN A 86 3.17 -5.43 18.42
C ASN A 86 4.53 -5.47 19.14
N ALA A 87 5.46 -4.59 18.76
CA ALA A 87 6.77 -4.47 19.39
C ALA A 87 6.68 -4.02 20.86
N VAL A 88 5.79 -3.07 21.18
CA VAL A 88 5.55 -2.64 22.56
C VAL A 88 4.92 -3.78 23.37
N LEU A 89 3.93 -4.47 22.82
CA LEU A 89 3.29 -5.62 23.47
C LEU A 89 4.28 -6.75 23.75
N SER A 90 5.13 -7.11 22.79
CA SER A 90 6.15 -8.14 22.99
C SER A 90 7.19 -7.71 24.03
N THR A 91 7.59 -6.44 24.05
CA THR A 91 8.61 -5.95 25.00
C THR A 91 8.10 -5.86 26.44
N PHE A 92 6.85 -5.42 26.66
CA PHE A 92 6.34 -5.17 28.02
C PHE A 92 5.49 -6.31 28.59
N TYR A 93 4.90 -7.18 27.75
CA TYR A 93 3.90 -8.17 28.17
C TYR A 93 4.22 -9.60 27.71
N GLU A 94 5.47 -9.90 27.32
CA GLU A 94 5.86 -11.22 26.79
C GLU A 94 5.43 -12.41 27.68
N ASN A 95 5.49 -12.24 29.00
CA ASN A 95 5.18 -13.28 29.98
C ASN A 95 3.70 -13.33 30.40
N SER A 96 2.90 -12.35 29.99
CA SER A 96 1.50 -12.20 30.40
C SER A 96 0.51 -12.72 29.35
N LEU A 97 1.02 -13.04 28.16
CA LEU A 97 0.21 -13.38 27.00
C LEU A 97 0.06 -14.90 26.84
N PRO A 98 -1.11 -15.38 26.35
CA PRO A 98 -1.30 -16.79 26.02
C PRO A 98 -0.28 -17.26 24.96
N GLU A 99 0.15 -18.53 25.02
CA GLU A 99 1.12 -19.11 24.07
C GLU A 99 0.72 -18.90 22.59
N LEU A 100 -0.56 -19.08 22.28
CA LEU A 100 -1.10 -18.85 20.93
C LEU A 100 -0.86 -17.40 20.45
N SER A 101 -0.89 -16.44 21.37
CA SER A 101 -0.66 -15.04 21.07
C SER A 101 0.82 -14.74 20.81
N ARG A 102 1.77 -15.42 21.50
CA ARG A 102 3.21 -15.29 21.23
C ARG A 102 3.57 -15.76 19.82
N VAL A 103 3.04 -16.90 19.39
CA VAL A 103 3.27 -17.42 18.03
C VAL A 103 2.78 -16.42 16.98
N TRP A 104 1.59 -15.84 17.16
CA TRP A 104 1.06 -14.83 16.25
C TRP A 104 1.88 -13.53 16.23
N GLN A 105 2.48 -13.13 17.35
CA GLN A 105 3.32 -11.92 17.41
C GLN A 105 4.58 -11.99 16.54
N GLU A 106 5.12 -13.18 16.31
CA GLU A 106 6.29 -13.40 15.45
C GLU A 106 5.95 -13.28 13.96
N PHE A 107 4.80 -13.81 13.54
CA PHE A 107 4.38 -13.78 12.13
C PHE A 107 3.70 -12.47 11.72
N PHE A 108 3.07 -11.78 12.66
CA PHE A 108 2.29 -10.57 12.38
C PHE A 108 3.09 -9.46 11.65
N PRO A 109 4.32 -9.11 12.05
CA PRO A 109 5.14 -8.13 11.33
C PRO A 109 5.41 -8.54 9.88
N ALA A 110 5.70 -9.82 9.64
CA ALA A 110 5.96 -10.33 8.30
C ALA A 110 4.73 -10.20 7.39
N TYR A 111 3.53 -10.50 7.92
CA TYR A 111 2.28 -10.30 7.19
C TYR A 111 2.07 -8.83 6.82
N CYS A 112 2.18 -7.91 7.77
CA CYS A 112 2.01 -6.48 7.50
C CYS A 112 3.01 -5.94 6.47
N ILE A 113 4.29 -6.34 6.54
CA ILE A 113 5.30 -5.94 5.55
C ILE A 113 4.98 -6.52 4.17
N SER A 114 4.52 -7.78 4.10
CA SER A 114 4.16 -8.42 2.83
C SER A 114 2.91 -7.84 2.17
N LEU A 115 2.01 -7.23 2.95
CA LEU A 115 0.78 -6.60 2.45
C LEU A 115 1.04 -5.25 1.76
N VAL A 116 2.09 -4.53 2.15
CA VAL A 116 2.45 -3.24 1.53
C VAL A 116 2.65 -3.35 0.01
N PRO A 117 3.54 -4.24 -0.51
CA PRO A 117 3.72 -4.38 -1.95
C PRO A 117 2.52 -5.00 -2.67
N LEU A 118 1.62 -5.69 -1.96
CA LEU A 118 0.37 -6.21 -2.54
C LEU A 118 -0.68 -5.11 -2.71
N LEU A 119 -0.82 -4.24 -1.71
CA LEU A 119 -1.86 -3.20 -1.69
C LEU A 119 -1.49 -2.00 -2.56
N SER A 120 -0.20 -1.71 -2.73
CA SER A 120 0.28 -0.63 -3.59
C SER A 120 -0.28 -0.67 -5.03
N PRO A 121 -0.15 -1.78 -5.77
CA PRO A 121 -0.76 -1.90 -7.10
C PRO A 121 -2.30 -1.92 -7.05
N MET A 122 -2.91 -2.44 -5.98
CA MET A 122 -4.36 -2.41 -5.83
C MET A 122 -4.90 -0.96 -5.72
N ILE A 123 -4.23 -0.10 -4.95
CA ILE A 123 -4.58 1.33 -4.87
C ILE A 123 -4.52 1.98 -6.25
N SER A 124 -3.44 1.72 -6.99
CA SER A 124 -3.29 2.24 -8.36
C SER A 124 -4.42 1.76 -9.28
N MET A 125 -4.84 0.50 -9.17
CA MET A 125 -5.96 -0.05 -9.95
C MET A 125 -7.31 0.57 -9.59
N PHE A 126 -7.54 0.98 -8.34
CA PHE A 126 -8.81 1.58 -7.92
C PHE A 126 -8.92 3.08 -8.26
N PHE A 127 -7.83 3.83 -8.11
CA PHE A 127 -7.85 5.29 -8.27
C PHE A 127 -7.62 5.74 -9.72
N ILE A 128 -6.84 4.99 -10.51
CA ILE A 128 -6.50 5.38 -11.88
C ILE A 128 -7.50 4.71 -12.83
N LYS A 129 -8.34 5.55 -13.46
CA LYS A 129 -9.40 5.11 -14.38
C LYS A 129 -8.89 4.18 -15.49
N ALA A 130 -7.71 4.46 -16.06
CA ALA A 130 -7.12 3.62 -17.11
C ALA A 130 -6.84 2.17 -16.63
N TYR A 131 -6.32 2.01 -15.41
CA TYR A 131 -6.09 0.68 -14.83
C TYR A 131 -7.41 -0.01 -14.46
N LYS A 132 -8.38 0.73 -13.94
CA LYS A 132 -9.72 0.21 -13.65
C LYS A 132 -10.41 -0.31 -14.91
N ASP A 133 -10.36 0.44 -16.00
CA ASP A 133 -10.96 0.05 -17.28
C ASP A 133 -10.26 -1.18 -17.89
N LEU A 134 -8.93 -1.27 -17.76
CA LEU A 134 -8.15 -2.43 -18.17
C LEU A 134 -8.53 -3.67 -17.35
N MET A 135 -8.60 -3.54 -16.02
CA MET A 135 -9.00 -4.63 -15.11
C MET A 135 -10.41 -5.11 -15.40
N LEU A 136 -11.37 -4.20 -15.58
CA LEU A 136 -12.72 -4.56 -15.97
C LEU A 136 -12.73 -5.28 -17.33
N SER A 137 -11.93 -4.85 -18.30
CA SER A 137 -11.84 -5.53 -19.59
C SER A 137 -11.29 -6.96 -19.46
N PHE A 138 -10.28 -7.15 -18.61
CA PHE A 138 -9.70 -8.46 -18.29
C PHE A 138 -10.70 -9.37 -17.58
N VAL A 139 -11.30 -8.90 -16.48
CA VAL A 139 -12.24 -9.68 -15.65
C VAL A 139 -13.51 -10.03 -16.41
N THR A 140 -14.04 -9.10 -17.21
CA THR A 140 -15.27 -9.33 -17.99
C THR A 140 -15.00 -10.12 -19.28
N PHE A 141 -13.75 -10.58 -19.51
CA PHE A 141 -13.29 -11.21 -20.76
C PHE A 141 -13.79 -10.47 -22.00
N ARG A 142 -13.82 -9.14 -21.93
CA ARG A 142 -14.48 -8.31 -22.95
C ARG A 142 -13.80 -8.45 -24.31
N PHE A 143 -12.50 -8.76 -24.31
CA PHE A 143 -11.72 -9.16 -25.48
C PHE A 143 -12.27 -10.43 -26.15
N LEU A 144 -12.46 -11.52 -25.39
CA LEU A 144 -13.05 -12.77 -25.90
C LEU A 144 -14.46 -12.56 -26.46
N ARG A 145 -15.24 -11.68 -25.83
CA ARG A 145 -16.61 -11.38 -26.26
C ARG A 145 -16.64 -10.52 -27.53
N LYS A 146 -15.68 -9.63 -27.72
CA LYS A 146 -15.50 -8.85 -28.97
C LYS A 146 -15.08 -9.76 -30.13
N ASP A 147 -14.13 -10.67 -29.91
CA ASP A 147 -13.68 -11.59 -30.95
C ASP A 147 -14.79 -12.56 -31.38
N LYS A 148 -15.58 -13.08 -30.44
CA LYS A 148 -16.77 -13.89 -30.78
C LYS A 148 -17.80 -13.12 -31.60
N LYS A 149 -18.08 -11.87 -31.24
CA LYS A 149 -19.09 -11.07 -31.94
C LYS A 149 -18.65 -10.72 -33.36
N LYS A 150 -17.36 -10.41 -33.54
CA LYS A 150 -16.76 -10.15 -34.85
C LYS A 150 -16.75 -11.40 -35.74
N ALA A 151 -16.39 -12.55 -35.18
CA ALA A 151 -16.44 -13.84 -35.89
C ALA A 151 -17.87 -14.23 -36.31
N GLU A 152 -18.88 -13.84 -35.52
CA GLU A 152 -20.29 -14.12 -35.81
C GLU A 152 -20.88 -13.15 -36.86
N GLU A 153 -20.46 -11.89 -36.87
CA GLU A 153 -20.76 -10.92 -37.93
C GLU A 153 -20.11 -11.31 -39.27
N ASP A 154 -18.84 -11.73 -39.26
CA ASP A 154 -18.14 -12.21 -40.46
C ASP A 154 -18.78 -13.50 -41.03
N ARG A 155 -19.35 -14.36 -40.18
CA ARG A 155 -20.07 -15.57 -40.62
C ARG A 155 -21.40 -15.23 -41.27
N LYS A 156 -22.19 -14.33 -40.67
CA LYS A 156 -23.46 -13.86 -41.25
C LYS A 156 -23.26 -13.16 -42.59
N ALA A 157 -22.24 -12.31 -42.70
CA ALA A 157 -21.90 -11.65 -43.97
C ALA A 157 -21.52 -12.62 -45.10
N ARG A 158 -20.95 -13.79 -44.76
CA ARG A 158 -20.67 -14.86 -45.74
C ARG A 158 -21.91 -15.69 -46.11
N GLU A 159 -22.83 -15.88 -45.17
CA GLU A 159 -24.10 -16.59 -45.41
C GLU A 159 -25.07 -15.76 -46.26
N GLU A 160 -25.03 -14.42 -46.18
CA GLU A 160 -25.86 -13.52 -47.01
C GLU A 160 -25.29 -13.26 -48.42
N ALA A 161 -24.03 -13.62 -48.67
CA ALA A 161 -23.34 -13.42 -49.96
C ALA A 161 -23.39 -14.64 -50.90
N ASN A 162 -23.94 -15.78 -50.45
CA ASN A 162 -24.14 -17.02 -51.20
C ASN A 162 -25.62 -17.27 -51.44
#